data_AF-A0A6B3ERC7-F1
#
_entry.id   AF-A0A6B3ERC7-F1
#
_cell.length_a   1.000
_cell.length_b   1.000
_cell.length_c   1.000
_cell.angle_alpha   90.00
_cell.angle_beta   90.00
_cell.angle_gamma   90.00
#
_symmetry.space_group_name_H-M   'P 1'
#
loop_
_entity.id
_entity.type
_entity.pdbx_description
1 polymer ?
#
loop_
_entity_poly.entity_id
_entity_poly.type
_entity_poly.pdbx_seq_one_letter_code
_entity_poly.pdbx_strand_id
1 'polypeptide(L)'
;ELEHGYPRNDVYYTAGPELVRAVRARLGIAPGVRAVLYAPTHRDYESEWHPRLDLARLTERLGPDTVLLVRGHYFYSTSPSELAGLRATRRVLDVSAYEPVEELALAADALVTDYSSIMFDYAHLDRPIVVYAD
;
A
#
# COMPACT_ATOMS: atom_id res chain seq x y z
N GLU A 1 10.17 25.67 -15.09
CA GLU A 1 9.21 24.97 -14.21
C GLU A 1 9.14 25.71 -12.87
N LEU A 2 8.05 25.55 -12.12
CA LEU A 2 7.92 26.10 -10.76
C LEU A 2 8.30 25.01 -9.75
N GLU A 3 9.35 25.24 -8.96
CA GLU A 3 9.87 24.29 -7.97
C GLU A 3 9.06 24.33 -6.66
N HIS A 4 7.77 23.98 -6.72
CA HIS A 4 6.85 24.04 -5.56
C HIS A 4 6.36 22.66 -5.09
N GLY A 5 6.90 21.57 -5.64
CA GLY A 5 6.42 20.21 -5.37
C GLY A 5 5.08 19.89 -6.06
N TYR A 6 4.43 18.81 -5.65
CA TYR A 6 3.12 18.41 -6.16
C TYR A 6 2.01 18.77 -5.17
N PRO A 7 0.94 19.48 -5.59
CA PRO A 7 -0.19 19.81 -4.72
C PRO A 7 -0.84 18.61 -4.02
N ARG A 8 -0.77 17.41 -4.63
CA ARG A 8 -1.29 16.19 -4.00
C ARG A 8 -0.55 15.83 -2.71
N ASN A 9 0.73 16.20 -2.58
CA ASN A 9 1.55 15.90 -1.41
C ASN A 9 1.30 16.88 -0.25
N ASP A 10 0.55 17.97 -0.45
CA ASP A 10 0.20 18.93 0.62
C ASP A 10 -0.51 18.25 1.80
N VAL A 11 -1.25 17.17 1.53
CA VAL A 11 -1.96 16.40 2.55
C VAL A 11 -0.99 15.75 3.55
N TYR A 12 0.25 15.44 3.14
CA TYR A 12 1.25 14.86 4.05
C TYR A 12 1.74 15.84 5.12
N TYR A 13 1.56 17.15 4.89
CA TYR A 13 1.94 18.21 5.81
C TYR A 13 0.77 18.78 6.60
N THR A 14 -0.45 18.60 6.09
CA THR A 14 -1.67 19.20 6.67
C THR A 14 -2.55 18.17 7.38
N ALA A 15 -2.38 16.88 7.10
CA ALA A 15 -3.15 15.81 7.73
C ALA A 15 -2.87 15.71 9.23
N GLY A 16 -3.92 15.87 10.03
CA GLY A 16 -3.89 15.57 11.45
C GLY A 16 -4.18 14.10 11.77
N PRO A 17 -4.00 13.68 13.04
CA PRO A 17 -4.28 12.32 13.50
C PRO A 17 -5.71 11.85 13.23
N GLU A 18 -6.70 12.76 13.22
CA GLU A 18 -8.10 12.42 12.96
C GLU A 18 -8.33 11.95 11.52
N LEU A 19 -7.70 12.60 10.54
CA LEU A 19 -7.81 12.18 9.15
C LEU A 19 -7.19 10.79 8.96
N VAL A 20 -5.99 10.58 9.52
CA VAL A 20 -5.32 9.27 9.47
C VAL A 20 -6.20 8.18 10.11
N ARG A 21 -6.81 8.45 11.27
CA ARG A 21 -7.76 7.51 11.90
C ARG A 21 -8.98 7.24 11.05
N ALA A 22 -9.57 8.27 10.44
CA ALA A 22 -10.74 8.13 9.58
C ALA A 22 -10.45 7.29 8.33
N VAL A 23 -9.30 7.52 7.68
CA VAL A 23 -8.85 6.71 6.54
C VAL A 23 -8.62 5.26 6.97
N ARG A 24 -7.89 5.04 8.08
CA ARG A 24 -7.62 3.68 8.59
C ARG A 24 -8.91 2.94 8.93
N ALA A 25 -9.89 3.61 9.55
CA ALA A 25 -11.20 3.04 9.81
C ALA A 25 -11.96 2.67 8.53
N ARG A 26 -11.92 3.52 7.50
CA ARG A 26 -12.53 3.26 6.18
C ARG A 26 -11.92 2.05 5.48
N LEU A 27 -10.60 1.85 5.64
CA LEU A 27 -9.87 0.69 5.14
C LEU A 27 -10.07 -0.56 6.01
N GLY A 28 -10.74 -0.46 7.17
CA GLY A 28 -10.94 -1.60 8.08
C GLY A 28 -9.71 -1.95 8.94
N ILE A 29 -8.77 -1.02 9.09
CA ILE A 29 -7.55 -1.19 9.90
C ILE A 29 -7.89 -0.87 11.36
N ALA A 30 -7.81 -1.88 12.23
CA ALA A 30 -8.10 -1.70 13.65
C ALA A 30 -7.07 -0.77 14.34
N PRO A 31 -7.47 -0.08 15.42
CA PRO A 31 -6.52 0.69 16.23
C PRO A 31 -5.35 -0.18 16.72
N GLY A 32 -4.13 0.35 16.64
CA GLY A 32 -2.91 -0.34 17.07
C GLY A 32 -2.33 -1.37 16.09
N VAL A 33 -3.07 -1.78 15.05
CA VAL A 33 -2.56 -2.70 14.00
C VAL A 33 -1.62 -1.95 13.06
N ARG A 34 -0.43 -2.48 12.78
CA ARG A 34 0.49 -1.89 11.80
C ARG A 34 -0.01 -2.10 10.37
N ALA A 35 0.12 -1.12 9.49
CA ALA A 35 -0.23 -1.23 8.08
C ALA A 35 1.02 -1.14 7.21
N VAL A 36 1.23 -2.13 6.33
CA VAL A 36 2.31 -2.12 5.33
C VAL A 36 1.68 -1.97 3.96
N LEU A 37 2.06 -0.94 3.20
CA LEU A 37 1.61 -0.75 1.82
C LEU A 37 2.56 -1.47 0.88
N TYR A 38 2.06 -2.47 0.16
CA TYR A 38 2.74 -3.13 -0.95
C TYR A 38 2.24 -2.56 -2.27
N ALA A 39 3.09 -1.80 -2.97
CA ALA A 39 2.74 -1.08 -4.19
C ALA A 39 3.87 -1.22 -5.25
N PRO A 40 4.04 -2.41 -5.85
CA PRO A 40 4.99 -2.61 -6.94
C PRO A 40 4.50 -1.92 -8.24
N THR A 41 5.42 -1.66 -9.15
CA THR A 41 5.12 -1.12 -10.49
C THR A 41 4.49 -2.19 -11.37
N HIS A 42 3.68 -1.72 -12.33
CA HIS A 42 3.22 -2.54 -13.44
C HIS A 42 4.40 -3.03 -14.30
N ARG A 43 4.26 -4.20 -14.92
CA ARG A 43 5.19 -4.70 -15.93
C ARG A 43 4.42 -4.87 -17.23
N ASP A 44 4.66 -3.97 -18.19
CA ASP A 44 3.93 -3.96 -19.48
C ASP A 44 4.13 -5.25 -20.30
N TYR A 45 5.14 -6.05 -19.99
CA TYR A 45 5.41 -7.34 -20.62
C TYR A 45 4.68 -8.52 -19.95
N GLU A 46 3.95 -8.31 -18.85
CA GLU A 46 3.21 -9.37 -18.15
C GLU A 46 1.71 -9.26 -18.43
N SER A 47 1.13 -10.33 -18.98
CA SER A 47 -0.30 -10.40 -19.29
C SER A 47 -1.19 -10.56 -18.05
N GLU A 48 -0.62 -10.99 -16.92
CA GLU A 48 -1.30 -11.17 -15.63
C GLU A 48 -0.44 -10.58 -14.50
N TRP A 49 -1.09 -10.05 -13.45
CA TRP A 49 -0.37 -9.58 -12.27
C TRP A 49 -0.09 -10.73 -11.34
N HIS A 50 1.19 -10.89 -11.05
CA HIS A 50 1.67 -11.76 -10.00
C HIS A 50 2.40 -10.91 -8.96
N PRO A 51 2.08 -11.07 -7.66
CA PRO A 51 2.87 -10.41 -6.64
C PRO A 51 4.31 -10.91 -6.72
N ARG A 52 5.26 -10.00 -6.67
CA ARG A 52 6.70 -10.32 -6.68
C ARG A 52 7.16 -11.01 -5.40
N LEU A 53 6.35 -10.87 -4.35
CA LEU A 53 6.55 -11.49 -3.05
C LEU A 53 5.46 -12.52 -2.81
N ASP A 54 5.82 -13.62 -2.15
CA ASP A 54 4.86 -14.52 -1.54
C ASP A 54 4.13 -13.76 -0.42
N LEU A 55 2.95 -13.23 -0.74
CA LEU A 55 2.16 -12.40 0.17
C LEU A 55 1.69 -13.20 1.38
N ALA A 56 1.42 -14.50 1.21
CA ALA A 56 1.01 -15.36 2.31
C ALA A 56 2.12 -15.49 3.34
N ARG A 57 3.33 -15.83 2.88
CA ARG A 57 4.53 -15.92 3.73
C ARG A 57 4.90 -14.56 4.32
N LEU A 58 4.78 -13.48 3.57
CA LEU A 58 5.03 -12.14 4.07
C LEU A 58 4.09 -11.79 5.22
N THR A 59 2.78 -11.97 5.03
CA THR A 59 1.76 -11.72 6.06
C THR A 59 1.97 -12.62 7.28
N GLU A 60 2.38 -13.87 7.11
CA GLU A 60 2.73 -14.75 8.23
C GLU A 60 3.89 -14.19 9.04
N ARG A 61 5.00 -13.79 8.39
CA ARG A 61 6.18 -13.25 9.09
C ARG A 61 5.96 -11.88 9.72
N LEU A 62 5.07 -11.06 9.15
CA LEU A 62 4.69 -9.75 9.73
C LEU A 62 3.86 -9.89 11.01
N GLY A 63 3.34 -11.09 11.28
CA GLY A 63 2.62 -11.41 12.51
C GLY A 63 1.14 -10.98 12.50
N PRO A 64 0.43 -11.24 13.61
CA PRO A 64 -1.01 -10.98 13.72
C PRO A 64 -1.35 -9.48 13.82
N ASP A 65 -0.43 -8.66 14.31
CA ASP A 65 -0.65 -7.22 14.55
C ASP A 65 -0.32 -6.36 13.32
N THR A 66 -0.25 -6.97 12.13
CA THR A 66 0.04 -6.28 10.88
C THR A 66 -0.98 -6.63 9.81
N VAL A 67 -1.41 -5.61 9.06
CA VAL A 67 -2.20 -5.73 7.84
C VAL A 67 -1.37 -5.30 6.63
N LEU A 68 -1.49 -6.05 5.55
CA LEU A 68 -0.85 -5.77 4.27
C LEU A 68 -1.87 -5.12 3.33
N LEU A 69 -1.63 -3.87 2.93
CA LEU A 69 -2.40 -3.16 1.93
C LEU A 69 -1.77 -3.45 0.56
N VAL A 70 -2.47 -4.18 -0.31
CA VAL A 70 -1.98 -4.56 -1.63
C VAL A 70 -2.58 -3.62 -2.66
N ARG A 71 -1.73 -2.82 -3.30
CA ARG A 71 -2.09 -1.95 -4.42
C ARG A 71 -1.53 -2.55 -5.71
N GLY A 72 -2.31 -3.44 -6.32
CA GLY A 72 -2.07 -3.91 -7.69
C GLY A 72 -2.54 -2.88 -8.72
N HIS A 73 -2.12 -3.04 -9.97
CA HIS A 73 -2.59 -2.20 -11.07
C HIS A 73 -4.02 -2.61 -11.47
N TYR A 74 -4.88 -1.63 -11.76
CA TYR A 74 -6.32 -1.78 -12.06
C TYR A 74 -6.69 -2.78 -13.17
N PHE A 75 -5.72 -3.22 -13.98
CA PHE A 75 -5.97 -4.07 -15.15
C PHE A 75 -6.10 -5.56 -14.86
N TYR A 76 -5.79 -6.00 -13.64
CA TYR A 76 -5.73 -7.43 -13.37
C TYR A 76 -6.92 -7.87 -12.53
N SER A 77 -7.79 -8.66 -13.17
CA SER A 77 -8.57 -9.67 -12.47
C SER A 77 -7.57 -10.57 -11.73
N THR A 78 -7.37 -10.32 -10.43
CA THR A 78 -6.54 -11.17 -9.58
C THR A 78 -6.95 -12.62 -9.81
N SER A 79 -5.99 -13.54 -9.96
CA SER A 79 -6.33 -14.95 -9.92
C SER A 79 -7.08 -15.20 -8.60
N PRO A 80 -8.31 -15.76 -8.61
CA PRO A 80 -9.14 -15.84 -7.42
C PRO A 80 -8.49 -16.62 -6.27
N SER A 81 -7.48 -17.45 -6.52
CA SER A 81 -7.00 -18.44 -5.56
C SER A 81 -6.01 -17.90 -4.51
N GLU A 82 -5.01 -17.10 -4.90
CA GLU A 82 -3.97 -16.63 -3.96
C GLU A 82 -4.50 -15.59 -2.98
N LEU A 83 -5.29 -14.62 -3.45
CA LEU A 83 -5.88 -13.62 -2.56
C LEU A 83 -7.13 -14.13 -1.83
N ALA A 84 -7.89 -15.12 -2.33
CA ALA A 84 -9.09 -15.57 -1.61
C ALA A 84 -8.77 -16.19 -0.25
N GLY A 85 -7.73 -17.03 -0.17
CA GLY A 85 -7.28 -17.62 1.10
C GLY A 85 -6.81 -16.54 2.09
N LEU A 86 -6.14 -15.49 1.59
CA LEU A 86 -5.62 -14.40 2.41
C LEU A 86 -6.70 -13.39 2.83
N ARG A 87 -7.69 -13.12 1.96
CA ARG A 87 -8.85 -12.27 2.25
C ARG A 87 -9.68 -12.83 3.40
N ALA A 88 -9.78 -14.16 3.53
CA ALA A 88 -10.45 -14.80 4.66
C ALA A 88 -9.80 -14.45 6.02
N THR A 89 -8.50 -14.14 6.04
CA THR A 89 -7.79 -13.77 7.28
C THR A 89 -7.99 -12.30 7.69
N ARG A 90 -8.56 -11.46 6.81
CA ARG A 90 -8.64 -9.99 6.96
C ARG A 90 -7.30 -9.28 7.21
N ARG A 91 -6.16 -9.96 7.00
CA ARG A 91 -4.80 -9.40 7.14
C ARG A 91 -4.20 -8.94 5.81
N VAL A 92 -4.88 -9.19 4.70
CA VAL A 92 -4.52 -8.68 3.38
C VAL A 92 -5.72 -7.93 2.84
N LEU A 93 -5.53 -6.63 2.59
CA LEU A 93 -6.55 -5.73 2.07
C LEU A 93 -6.17 -5.35 0.66
N ASP A 94 -7.05 -5.65 -0.28
CA ASP A 94 -6.92 -5.19 -1.65
C ASP A 94 -7.37 -3.73 -1.73
N VAL A 95 -6.41 -2.84 -2.00
CA VAL A 95 -6.61 -1.39 -2.10
C VAL A 95 -6.32 -0.89 -3.52
N SER A 96 -6.31 -1.79 -4.49
CA SER A 96 -6.02 -1.47 -5.89
C SER A 96 -7.02 -0.46 -6.47
N ALA A 97 -8.29 -0.57 -6.08
CA ALA A 97 -9.37 0.32 -6.51
C ALA A 97 -9.51 1.62 -5.69
N TYR A 98 -8.63 1.85 -4.72
CA TYR A 98 -8.71 3.02 -3.85
C TYR A 98 -8.03 4.22 -4.51
N GLU A 99 -8.80 5.20 -4.97
CA GLU A 99 -8.25 6.28 -5.82
C GLU A 99 -7.24 7.19 -5.11
N PRO A 100 -7.49 7.71 -3.88
CA PRO A 100 -6.51 8.58 -3.20
C PRO A 100 -5.30 7.79 -2.68
N VAL A 101 -4.23 7.78 -3.44
CA VAL A 101 -2.98 7.10 -3.06
C VAL A 101 -2.32 7.74 -1.83
N GLU A 102 -2.56 9.03 -1.64
CA GLU A 102 -2.03 9.82 -0.54
C GLU A 102 -2.67 9.40 0.78
N GLU A 103 -3.95 9.04 0.77
CA GLU A 103 -4.60 8.47 1.94
C GLU A 103 -4.06 7.07 2.28
N LEU A 104 -3.75 6.25 1.27
CA LEU A 104 -3.09 4.96 1.51
C LEU A 104 -1.70 5.16 2.12
N ALA A 105 -0.94 6.14 1.63
CA ALA A 105 0.35 6.51 2.18
C ALA A 105 0.23 6.97 3.65
N LEU A 106 -0.74 7.85 3.94
CA LEU A 106 -1.04 8.31 5.30
C LEU A 106 -1.44 7.17 6.24
N ALA A 107 -2.21 6.20 5.74
CA ALA A 107 -2.65 5.05 6.52
C ALA A 107 -1.53 4.04 6.80
N ALA A 108 -0.51 3.96 5.94
CA ALA A 108 0.56 2.98 6.01
C ALA A 108 1.72 3.42 6.91
N ASP A 109 2.20 2.50 7.74
CA ASP A 109 3.34 2.67 8.62
C ASP A 109 4.68 2.36 7.93
N ALA A 110 4.66 1.63 6.81
CA ALA A 110 5.80 1.42 5.91
C ALA A 110 5.35 1.17 4.47
N LEU A 111 6.23 1.48 3.51
CA LEU A 111 6.05 1.19 2.08
C LEU A 111 7.00 0.06 1.64
N VAL A 112 6.47 -0.91 0.90
CA VAL A 112 7.23 -1.89 0.11
C VAL A 112 6.91 -1.62 -1.36
N THR A 113 7.93 -1.30 -2.14
CA THR A 113 7.79 -0.94 -3.56
C THR A 113 9.02 -1.37 -4.35
N ASP A 114 9.08 -1.04 -5.62
CA ASP A 114 10.18 -1.33 -6.53
C ASP A 114 10.60 -0.04 -7.27
N TYR A 115 10.40 0.06 -8.58
CA TYR A 115 10.72 1.21 -9.42
C TYR A 115 9.62 2.28 -9.44
N SER A 116 8.68 2.25 -8.49
CA SER A 116 7.51 3.15 -8.47
C SER A 116 7.86 4.55 -7.99
N SER A 117 7.37 5.57 -8.69
CA SER A 117 7.51 6.97 -8.27
C SER A 117 6.80 7.28 -6.95
N ILE A 118 5.89 6.42 -6.48
CA ILE A 118 5.24 6.58 -5.17
C ILE A 118 6.25 6.66 -4.02
N MET A 119 7.46 6.10 -4.18
CA MET A 119 8.52 6.20 -3.17
C MET A 119 8.90 7.66 -2.88
N PHE A 120 8.87 8.53 -3.88
CA PHE A 120 9.19 9.95 -3.72
C PHE A 120 8.07 10.70 -3.01
N ASP A 121 6.81 10.34 -3.27
CA ASP A 121 5.67 10.92 -2.54
C ASP A 121 5.68 10.45 -1.08
N TYR A 122 5.90 9.15 -0.84
CA TYR A 122 5.89 8.56 0.50
C TYR A 122 7.05 9.05 1.38
N ALA A 123 8.18 9.42 0.78
CA ALA A 123 9.34 9.95 1.51
C ALA A 123 9.02 11.21 2.33
N HIS A 124 8.00 12.00 1.94
CA HIS A 124 7.57 13.17 2.72
C HIS A 124 7.01 12.81 4.11
N LEU A 125 6.61 11.55 4.33
CA LEU A 125 6.08 11.07 5.61
C LEU A 125 7.15 10.68 6.63
N ASP A 126 8.43 10.64 6.24
CA ASP A 126 9.55 10.18 7.08
C ASP A 126 9.31 8.78 7.68
N ARG A 127 8.77 7.88 6.86
CA ARG A 127 8.45 6.49 7.23
C ARG A 127 9.29 5.50 6.43
N PRO A 128 9.52 4.27 6.95
CA PRO A 128 10.33 3.27 6.27
C PRO A 128 9.85 2.95 4.85
N ILE A 129 10.79 2.91 3.92
CA ILE A 129 10.60 2.43 2.54
C ILE A 129 11.53 1.24 2.32
N VAL A 130 10.96 0.13 1.84
CA VAL A 130 11.68 -1.05 1.41
C VAL A 130 11.55 -1.15 -0.10
N VAL A 131 12.69 -1.10 -0.79
CA VAL A 131 12.77 -1.31 -2.24
C VAL A 131 13.09 -2.78 -2.49
N TYR A 132 12.15 -3.49 -3.08
CA TYR A 132 12.31 -4.87 -3.56
C TYR A 132 12.39 -4.84 -5.09
N ALA A 133 13.62 -4.72 -5.59
CA ALA A 133 13.92 -4.75 -7.01
C ALA A 133 14.36 -6.17 -7.39
N ASP A 134 13.54 -6.83 -8.23
CA ASP A 134 13.81 -8.12 -8.86
C ASP A 134 14.11 -7.99 -10.36
#